data_AF-A0A959PZC0-F1
#
_entry.id   AF-A0A959PZC0-F1
#
_cell.length_a   1.000
_cell.length_b   1.000
_cell.length_c   1.000
_cell.angle_alpha   90.00
_cell.angle_beta   90.00
_cell.angle_gamma   90.00
#
_symmetry.space_group_name_H-M   'P 1'
#
loop_
_entity.id
_entity.type
_entity.pdbx_description
1 polymer ?
#
loop_
_entity_poly.entity_id
_entity_poly.type
_entity_poly.pdbx_seq_one_letter_code
_entity_poly.pdbx_strand_id
1 'polypeptide(L)'
;MTTGLIIIVSFLLLAIVVVQISRINEIAKKLRGEEEAERQSNIRQSRYLLGFMILFLLATIVSAWHYKNYFLGYGPHEAASEHGPGLDKMFLITLVITGIVFVITHIALFYFGYKYRHRRGAKASFMPHDNKLEIIWTAIPAFAMFALVINGLVVWNKVMADVNPDEEFMEIEAMGYQFAWALRYPGPDGKLGTRNYKLINGVNPMGQDWSDLKNLDDFQPSELVLPKGKKIRVRITARDVLHDFYLPHFRVKMDAVPGLPTYFVFTPNKTTEEYREELSKYPEYQVPFDPADPTGPKKWEAFEFELACAELCGSGHYSMKKIVKILEPDEYEAWARQQPSFYISSIRGTDEDPYTDQLFDFEIQARKAEFEDALNTAIEAPTPEERIMSLNYVFFETGSAELSPLSKYELDNLVEAMEQRPDLQIEVGGHTDNTGTSESNLTLSQQRAEVVAQYLYDAGFDANRVTYVGYGERQPKDTNDTEDGRANNRRTEIKITNS
;
A
#
# COMPACT_ATOMS: atom_id res chain seq x y z
N MET A 1 14.22 -28.75 -36.33
CA MET A 1 13.73 -30.13 -36.60
C MET A 1 14.61 -31.23 -35.98
N THR A 2 15.89 -31.01 -35.71
CA THR A 2 16.83 -32.04 -35.21
C THR A 2 16.67 -32.37 -33.72
N THR A 3 16.38 -31.40 -32.85
CA THR A 3 16.25 -31.62 -31.39
C THR A 3 15.04 -32.48 -31.00
N GLY A 4 13.88 -32.26 -31.64
CA GLY A 4 12.66 -33.04 -31.38
C GLY A 4 12.79 -34.51 -31.79
N LEU A 5 13.45 -34.78 -32.92
CA LEU A 5 13.74 -36.14 -33.37
C LEU A 5 14.68 -36.87 -32.41
N ILE A 6 15.73 -36.19 -31.92
CA ILE A 6 16.66 -36.76 -30.93
C ILE A 6 15.93 -37.11 -29.63
N ILE A 7 15.07 -36.23 -29.11
CA ILE A 7 14.27 -36.49 -27.91
C ILE A 7 13.37 -37.72 -28.08
N ILE A 8 12.65 -37.82 -29.21
CA ILE A 8 11.78 -38.96 -29.52
C ILE A 8 12.60 -40.26 -29.62
N VAL A 9 13.74 -40.24 -30.32
CA VAL A 9 14.63 -41.39 -30.44
C VAL A 9 15.21 -41.79 -29.08
N SER A 10 15.59 -40.82 -28.22
CA SER A 10 16.05 -41.10 -26.86
C SER A 10 14.97 -41.74 -25.99
N PHE A 11 13.72 -41.28 -26.05
CA PHE A 11 12.60 -41.91 -25.34
C PHE A 11 12.31 -43.32 -25.87
N LEU A 12 12.36 -43.53 -27.18
CA LEU A 12 12.20 -44.85 -27.80
C LEU A 12 13.32 -45.81 -27.36
N LEU A 13 14.57 -45.36 -27.36
CA LEU A 13 15.71 -46.15 -26.90
C LEU A 13 15.58 -46.47 -25.40
N LEU A 14 15.16 -45.51 -24.58
CA LEU A 14 14.91 -45.74 -23.16
C LEU A 14 13.80 -46.78 -22.96
N ALA A 15 12.69 -46.68 -23.71
CA ALA A 15 11.60 -47.65 -23.67
C ALA A 15 12.08 -49.05 -24.07
N ILE A 16 12.89 -49.16 -25.14
CA ILE A 16 13.51 -50.42 -25.56
C ILE A 16 14.40 -50.98 -24.44
N VAL A 17 15.25 -50.15 -23.81
CA VAL A 17 16.10 -50.58 -22.68
C VAL A 17 15.26 -51.10 -21.52
N VAL A 18 14.18 -50.41 -21.15
CA VAL A 18 13.26 -50.87 -20.09
C VAL A 18 12.63 -52.22 -20.44
N VAL A 19 12.15 -52.40 -21.68
CA VAL A 19 11.59 -53.67 -22.15
C VAL A 19 12.63 -54.79 -22.14
N GLN A 20 13.87 -54.52 -22.56
CA GLN A 20 14.95 -55.50 -22.54
C GLN A 20 15.31 -55.91 -21.11
N ILE A 21 15.43 -54.95 -20.18
CA ILE A 21 15.66 -55.23 -18.75
C ILE A 21 14.51 -56.10 -18.19
N SER A 22 13.26 -55.81 -18.55
CA SER A 22 12.11 -56.60 -18.14
C SER A 22 12.20 -58.05 -18.65
N ARG A 23 12.52 -58.26 -19.94
CA ARG A 23 12.70 -59.59 -20.52
C ARG A 23 13.84 -60.37 -19.88
N ILE A 24 14.96 -59.71 -19.61
CA ILE A 24 16.11 -60.31 -18.91
C ILE A 24 15.69 -60.77 -17.51
N ASN A 25 14.95 -59.94 -16.77
CA ASN A 25 14.42 -60.30 -15.46
C ASN A 25 13.45 -61.49 -15.52
N GLU A 26 12.61 -61.57 -16.56
CA GLU A 26 11.66 -62.68 -16.75
C GLU A 26 12.38 -64.02 -17.01
N ILE A 27 13.40 -64.01 -17.86
CA ILE A 27 14.24 -65.19 -18.14
C ILE A 27 15.02 -65.60 -16.88
N ALA A 28 15.59 -64.63 -16.16
CA ALA A 28 16.27 -64.88 -14.88
C ALA A 28 15.32 -65.45 -13.82
N LYS A 29 14.05 -65.03 -13.78
CA LYS A 29 13.00 -65.58 -12.89
C LYS A 29 12.73 -67.05 -13.23
N LYS A 30 12.60 -67.40 -14.51
CA LYS A 30 12.41 -68.78 -14.98
C LYS A 30 13.61 -69.69 -14.67
N LEU A 31 14.83 -69.18 -14.75
CA LEU A 31 16.07 -69.93 -14.47
C LEU A 31 16.33 -70.15 -12.97
N ARG A 32 15.97 -69.20 -12.11
CA ARG A 32 16.27 -69.21 -10.66
C ARG A 32 15.13 -69.77 -9.79
N GLY A 33 13.95 -69.94 -10.36
CA GLY A 33 12.71 -70.25 -9.64
C GLY A 33 12.01 -68.99 -9.15
N GLU A 34 10.68 -68.95 -9.25
CA GLU A 34 9.87 -67.76 -8.96
C GLU A 34 10.03 -67.26 -7.51
N GLU A 35 9.99 -68.18 -6.56
CA GLU A 35 10.09 -67.89 -5.12
C GLU A 35 11.45 -67.23 -4.76
N GLU A 36 12.54 -67.76 -5.30
CA GLU A 36 13.89 -67.22 -5.03
C GLU A 36 14.10 -65.86 -5.72
N ALA A 37 13.58 -65.70 -6.94
CA ALA A 37 13.64 -64.42 -7.65
C ALA A 37 12.85 -63.32 -6.93
N GLU A 38 11.65 -63.61 -6.45
CA GLU A 38 10.84 -62.69 -5.65
C GLU A 38 11.52 -62.35 -4.32
N ARG A 39 12.13 -63.34 -3.65
CA ARG A 39 12.91 -63.13 -2.43
C ARG A 39 14.09 -62.17 -2.64
N GLN A 40 14.89 -62.39 -3.68
CA GLN A 40 16.01 -61.51 -4.02
C GLN A 40 15.53 -60.10 -4.36
N SER A 41 14.42 -60.00 -5.09
CA SER A 41 13.78 -58.72 -5.38
C SER A 41 13.35 -58.00 -4.10
N ASN A 42 12.64 -58.67 -3.19
CA ASN A 42 12.20 -58.11 -1.91
C ASN A 42 13.36 -57.63 -1.03
N ILE A 43 14.46 -58.40 -0.96
CA ILE A 43 15.67 -57.98 -0.22
C ILE A 43 16.27 -56.73 -0.86
N ARG A 44 16.41 -56.72 -2.17
CA ARG A 44 16.98 -55.58 -2.91
C ARG A 44 16.10 -54.33 -2.76
N GLN A 45 14.80 -54.43 -3.00
CA GLN A 45 13.85 -53.34 -2.84
C GLN A 45 13.84 -52.80 -1.42
N SER A 46 13.88 -53.67 -0.40
CA SER A 46 13.92 -53.23 0.99
C SER A 46 15.18 -52.41 1.33
N ARG A 47 16.33 -52.73 0.71
CA ARG A 47 17.58 -51.97 0.88
C ARG A 47 17.52 -50.65 0.10
N TYR A 48 16.96 -50.67 -1.10
CA TYR A 48 16.73 -49.44 -1.89
C TYR A 48 15.80 -48.48 -1.17
N LEU A 49 14.75 -48.97 -0.53
CA LEU A 49 13.85 -48.14 0.29
C LEU A 49 14.57 -47.50 1.48
N LEU A 50 15.51 -48.19 2.14
CA LEU A 50 16.34 -47.56 3.17
C LEU A 50 17.30 -46.51 2.61
N GLY A 51 17.92 -46.79 1.46
CA GLY A 51 18.76 -45.81 0.77
C GLY A 51 17.97 -44.57 0.35
N PHE A 52 16.77 -44.77 -0.21
CA PHE A 52 15.82 -43.72 -0.56
C PHE A 52 15.42 -42.91 0.66
N MET A 53 15.08 -43.55 1.80
CA MET A 53 14.75 -42.86 3.04
C MET A 53 15.86 -41.89 3.47
N ILE A 54 17.11 -42.36 3.49
CA ILE A 54 18.26 -41.53 3.90
C ILE A 54 18.40 -40.35 2.93
N LEU A 55 18.39 -40.62 1.62
CA LEU A 55 18.51 -39.58 0.61
C LEU A 55 17.36 -38.57 0.70
N PHE A 56 16.13 -39.04 0.87
CA PHE A 56 14.92 -38.23 1.00
C PHE A 56 15.01 -37.32 2.22
N LEU A 57 15.29 -37.87 3.41
CA LEU A 57 15.40 -37.08 4.64
C LEU A 57 16.54 -36.08 4.56
N LEU A 58 17.70 -36.47 4.03
CA LEU A 58 18.82 -35.55 3.81
C LEU A 58 18.44 -34.44 2.83
N ALA A 59 17.81 -34.78 1.70
CA ALA A 59 17.37 -33.81 0.70
C ALA A 59 16.34 -32.83 1.30
N THR A 60 15.40 -33.30 2.10
CA THR A 60 14.42 -32.43 2.80
C THR A 60 15.12 -31.47 3.77
N ILE A 61 16.06 -31.95 4.59
CA ILE A 61 16.80 -31.10 5.55
C ILE A 61 17.68 -30.10 4.82
N VAL A 62 18.42 -30.53 3.79
CA VAL A 62 19.25 -29.66 2.97
C VAL A 62 18.40 -28.61 2.24
N SER A 63 17.26 -29.01 1.71
CA SER A 63 16.30 -28.09 1.08
C SER A 63 15.79 -27.05 2.07
N ALA A 64 15.31 -27.48 3.25
CA ALA A 64 14.85 -26.56 4.29
C ALA A 64 15.95 -25.60 4.74
N TRP A 65 17.19 -26.07 4.87
CA TRP A 65 18.34 -25.24 5.21
C TRP A 65 18.70 -24.23 4.11
N HIS A 66 18.66 -24.65 2.85
CA HIS A 66 18.98 -23.80 1.69
C HIS A 66 17.93 -22.71 1.50
N TYR A 67 16.64 -23.07 1.63
CA TYR A 67 15.53 -22.15 1.44
C TYR A 67 15.13 -21.40 2.73
N LYS A 68 15.84 -21.56 3.85
CA LYS A 68 15.50 -20.92 5.13
C LYS A 68 15.27 -19.41 4.97
N ASN A 69 16.17 -18.72 4.26
CA ASN A 69 16.11 -17.28 4.02
C ASN A 69 14.94 -16.83 3.14
N TYR A 70 14.21 -17.76 2.50
CA TYR A 70 13.02 -17.47 1.69
C TYR A 70 11.72 -17.75 2.46
N PHE A 71 11.80 -18.38 3.64
CA PHE A 71 10.65 -18.56 4.51
C PHE A 71 10.47 -17.32 5.38
N LEU A 72 9.21 -16.90 5.55
CA LEU A 72 8.83 -15.82 6.44
C LEU A 72 9.30 -16.18 7.86
N GLY A 73 10.32 -15.47 8.37
CA GLY A 73 10.87 -15.66 9.71
C GLY A 73 12.34 -16.09 9.81
N TYR A 74 13.10 -16.17 8.71
CA TYR A 74 14.56 -16.33 8.77
C TYR A 74 15.30 -15.41 7.79
N GLY A 75 16.54 -15.07 8.16
CA GLY A 75 17.45 -14.31 7.30
C GLY A 75 16.92 -12.90 7.03
N PRO A 76 16.86 -12.45 5.76
CA PRO A 76 16.53 -11.06 5.39
C PRO A 76 15.05 -10.69 5.60
N HIS A 77 14.18 -11.64 5.98
CA HIS A 77 12.73 -11.44 6.08
C HIS A 77 12.22 -11.37 7.53
N GLU A 78 13.01 -10.80 8.44
CA GLU A 78 12.52 -10.48 9.78
C GLU A 78 11.32 -9.55 9.71
N ALA A 79 10.35 -9.73 10.60
CA ALA A 79 9.16 -8.89 10.59
C ALA A 79 9.47 -7.44 11.02
N ALA A 80 8.91 -6.48 10.27
CA ALA A 80 8.99 -5.03 10.52
C ALA A 80 7.84 -4.52 11.41
N SER A 81 7.27 -5.38 12.25
CA SER A 81 6.19 -5.07 13.19
C SER A 81 6.47 -5.62 14.59
N GLU A 82 5.90 -4.99 15.62
CA GLU A 82 6.11 -5.41 17.01
C GLU A 82 5.59 -6.83 17.32
N HIS A 83 4.49 -7.24 16.69
CA HIS A 83 3.91 -8.57 16.92
C HIS A 83 4.58 -9.68 16.09
N GLY A 84 5.22 -9.32 14.99
CA GLY A 84 5.80 -10.23 14.02
C GLY A 84 6.76 -11.28 14.60
N PRO A 85 7.73 -10.93 15.48
CA PRO A 85 8.60 -11.92 16.12
C PRO A 85 7.85 -12.99 16.92
N GLY A 86 6.68 -12.67 17.47
CA GLY A 86 5.83 -13.64 18.16
C GLY A 86 5.23 -14.68 17.21
N LEU A 87 4.78 -14.25 16.04
CA LEU A 87 4.27 -15.13 14.98
C LEU A 87 5.39 -15.98 14.38
N ASP A 88 6.54 -15.39 14.08
CA ASP A 88 7.69 -16.10 13.52
C ASP A 88 8.19 -17.19 14.51
N LYS A 89 8.20 -16.90 15.82
CA LYS A 89 8.51 -17.90 16.86
C LYS A 89 7.47 -19.02 16.93
N MET A 90 6.18 -18.71 16.85
CA MET A 90 5.11 -19.71 16.86
C MET A 90 5.20 -20.64 15.65
N PHE A 91 5.49 -20.07 14.47
CA PHE A 91 5.76 -20.83 13.26
C PHE A 91 6.95 -21.77 13.42
N LEU A 92 8.08 -21.28 13.93
CA LEU A 92 9.28 -22.08 14.21
C LEU A 92 9.01 -23.24 15.18
N ILE A 93 8.29 -23.00 16.28
CA ILE A 93 7.91 -24.04 17.24
C ILE A 93 7.10 -25.14 16.55
N THR A 94 6.09 -24.75 15.76
CA THR A 94 5.24 -25.68 15.01
C THR A 94 6.06 -26.48 14.00
N LEU A 95 6.94 -25.80 13.25
CA LEU A 95 7.80 -26.42 12.26
C LEU A 95 8.76 -27.45 12.87
N VAL A 96 9.38 -27.15 14.01
CA VAL A 96 10.30 -28.08 14.69
C VAL A 96 9.55 -29.29 15.24
N ILE A 97 8.42 -29.09 15.93
CA ILE A 97 7.63 -30.19 16.50
C ILE A 97 7.13 -31.12 15.38
N THR A 98 6.53 -30.56 14.33
CA THR A 98 6.03 -31.33 13.18
C THR A 98 7.18 -31.98 12.40
N GLY A 99 8.33 -31.31 12.28
CA GLY A 99 9.54 -31.83 11.66
C GLY A 99 10.11 -33.06 12.38
N ILE A 100 10.14 -33.07 13.72
CA ILE A 100 10.57 -34.24 14.50
C ILE A 100 9.64 -35.43 14.22
N VAL A 101 8.31 -35.20 14.27
CA VAL A 101 7.32 -36.25 13.99
C VAL A 101 7.47 -36.76 12.55
N PHE A 102 7.65 -35.87 11.58
CA PHE A 102 7.91 -36.20 10.19
C PHE A 102 9.13 -37.13 10.04
N VAL A 103 10.27 -36.80 10.66
CA VAL A 103 11.49 -37.63 10.57
C VAL A 103 11.26 -39.01 11.20
N ILE A 104 10.72 -39.06 12.42
CA ILE A 104 10.50 -40.32 13.15
C ILE A 104 9.55 -41.24 12.37
N THR A 105 8.43 -40.69 11.89
CA THR A 105 7.42 -41.47 11.15
C THR A 105 7.96 -42.00 9.83
N HIS A 106 8.76 -41.23 9.10
CA HIS A 106 9.41 -41.70 7.88
C HIS A 106 10.44 -42.79 8.18
N ILE A 107 11.27 -42.63 9.21
CA ILE A 107 12.21 -43.67 9.64
C ILE A 107 11.45 -44.96 9.97
N ALA A 108 10.37 -44.86 10.75
CA ALA A 108 9.54 -46.00 11.12
C ALA A 108 8.91 -46.68 9.89
N LEU A 109 8.37 -45.91 8.95
CA LEU A 109 7.73 -46.41 7.73
C LEU A 109 8.70 -47.24 6.87
N PHE A 110 9.88 -46.71 6.56
CA PHE A 110 10.85 -47.41 5.72
C PHE A 110 11.55 -48.55 6.48
N TYR A 111 11.83 -48.36 7.78
CA TYR A 111 12.34 -49.43 8.63
C TYR A 111 11.36 -50.60 8.73
N PHE A 112 10.05 -50.34 8.79
CA PHE A 112 9.03 -51.37 8.80
C PHE A 112 9.10 -52.23 7.54
N GLY A 113 9.14 -51.59 6.36
CA GLY A 113 9.31 -52.29 5.07
C GLY A 113 10.61 -53.12 5.01
N TYR A 114 11.68 -52.64 5.63
CA TYR A 114 12.93 -53.39 5.73
C TYR A 114 12.87 -54.57 6.72
N LYS A 115 12.40 -54.33 7.95
CA LYS A 115 12.39 -55.31 9.04
C LYS A 115 11.46 -56.47 8.70
N TYR A 116 10.25 -56.15 8.23
CA TYR A 116 9.16 -57.11 7.99
C TYR A 116 9.03 -57.56 6.54
N ARG A 117 10.03 -57.29 5.69
CA ARG A 117 10.12 -57.90 4.36
C ARG A 117 10.03 -59.43 4.45
N HIS A 118 9.50 -60.07 3.40
CA HIS A 118 9.40 -61.53 3.32
C HIS A 118 10.76 -62.23 3.53
N ARG A 119 10.79 -63.24 4.40
CA ARG A 119 11.96 -64.11 4.66
C ARG A 119 11.49 -65.57 4.74
N ARG A 120 12.27 -66.49 4.17
CA ARG A 120 11.93 -67.92 4.17
C ARG A 120 11.78 -68.43 5.60
N GLY A 121 10.67 -69.12 5.87
CA GLY A 121 10.35 -69.67 7.19
C GLY A 121 9.85 -68.65 8.22
N ALA A 122 9.81 -67.36 7.91
CA ALA A 122 9.23 -66.35 8.80
C ALA A 122 7.70 -66.37 8.67
N LYS A 123 7.00 -66.46 9.80
CA LYS A 123 5.55 -66.30 9.88
C LYS A 123 5.23 -64.87 10.32
N ALA A 124 4.22 -64.26 9.71
CA ALA A 124 3.75 -62.95 10.15
C ALA A 124 3.15 -63.07 11.55
N SER A 125 3.48 -62.09 12.41
CA SER A 125 2.81 -61.96 13.71
C SER A 125 1.40 -61.44 13.48
N PHE A 126 0.40 -62.10 14.06
CA PHE A 126 -0.98 -61.61 14.07
C PHE A 126 -1.23 -60.84 15.36
N MET A 127 -1.41 -59.53 15.24
CA MET A 127 -1.73 -58.64 16.36
C MET A 127 -2.84 -57.70 15.90
N PRO A 128 -4.11 -57.99 16.22
CA PRO A 128 -5.24 -57.20 15.75
C PRO A 128 -5.41 -55.87 16.50
N HIS A 129 -4.96 -55.78 17.76
CA HIS A 129 -5.00 -54.56 18.58
C HIS A 129 -3.91 -54.61 19.66
N ASP A 130 -3.56 -53.44 20.19
CA ASP A 130 -2.73 -53.27 21.39
C ASP A 130 -3.18 -51.99 22.10
N ASN A 131 -4.02 -52.15 23.12
CA ASN A 131 -4.62 -51.03 23.83
C ASN A 131 -3.58 -50.07 24.43
N LYS A 132 -2.39 -50.59 24.80
CA LYS A 132 -1.32 -49.76 25.36
C LYS A 132 -0.72 -48.87 24.28
N LEU A 133 -0.42 -49.42 23.10
CA LEU A 133 0.07 -48.64 21.96
C LEU A 133 -0.99 -47.63 21.49
N GLU A 134 -2.25 -48.06 21.45
CA GLU A 134 -3.38 -47.22 21.08
C GLU A 134 -3.54 -46.00 22.00
N ILE A 135 -3.43 -46.20 23.32
CA ILE A 135 -3.44 -45.09 24.27
C ILE A 135 -2.23 -44.17 24.06
N ILE A 136 -1.04 -44.72 23.85
CA ILE A 136 0.18 -43.92 23.68
C ILE A 136 0.09 -43.04 22.42
N TRP A 137 -0.28 -43.61 21.27
CA TRP A 137 -0.34 -42.86 20.02
C TRP A 137 -1.54 -41.91 19.92
N THR A 138 -2.52 -42.02 20.83
CA THR A 138 -3.63 -41.07 20.91
C THR A 138 -3.31 -39.96 21.90
N ALA A 139 -2.76 -40.30 23.07
CA ALA A 139 -2.44 -39.34 24.13
C ALA A 139 -1.31 -38.39 23.73
N ILE A 140 -0.24 -38.88 23.07
CA ILE A 140 0.90 -38.04 22.69
C ILE A 140 0.48 -36.94 21.69
N PRO A 141 -0.19 -37.25 20.55
CA PRO A 141 -0.66 -36.21 19.63
C PRO A 141 -1.71 -35.29 20.26
N ALA A 142 -2.61 -35.82 21.09
CA ALA A 142 -3.59 -35.00 21.79
C ALA A 142 -2.91 -33.95 22.69
N PHE A 143 -1.89 -34.36 23.46
CA PHE A 143 -1.13 -33.43 24.31
C PHE A 143 -0.32 -32.42 23.49
N ALA A 144 0.35 -32.87 22.41
CA ALA A 144 1.10 -31.97 21.53
C ALA A 144 0.19 -30.92 20.88
N MET A 145 -0.97 -31.35 20.37
CA MET A 145 -1.99 -30.45 19.82
C MET A 145 -2.52 -29.48 20.88
N PHE A 146 -2.82 -29.96 22.09
CA PHE A 146 -3.24 -29.10 23.19
C PHE A 146 -2.21 -27.99 23.47
N ALA A 147 -0.93 -28.33 23.59
CA ALA A 147 0.13 -27.34 23.82
C ALA A 147 0.27 -26.32 22.68
N LEU A 148 0.21 -26.77 21.43
CA LEU A 148 0.26 -25.91 20.24
C LEU A 148 -0.95 -24.96 20.17
N VAL A 149 -2.16 -25.47 20.41
CA VAL A 149 -3.40 -24.67 20.37
C VAL A 149 -3.40 -23.60 21.46
N ILE A 150 -3.00 -23.94 22.70
CA ILE A 150 -2.93 -22.95 23.78
C ILE A 150 -1.90 -21.86 23.45
N ASN A 151 -0.71 -22.23 22.96
CA ASN A 151 0.29 -21.25 22.55
C ASN A 151 -0.23 -20.36 21.41
N GLY A 152 -0.89 -20.94 20.41
CA GLY A 152 -1.48 -20.23 19.29
C GLY A 152 -2.58 -19.26 19.72
N LEU A 153 -3.45 -19.66 20.65
CA LEU A 153 -4.53 -18.81 21.14
C LEU A 153 -4.01 -17.60 21.93
N VAL A 154 -2.94 -17.76 22.71
CA VAL A 154 -2.31 -16.63 23.43
C VAL A 154 -1.72 -15.61 22.45
N VAL A 155 -1.04 -16.07 21.40
CA VAL A 155 -0.49 -15.18 20.36
C VAL A 155 -1.62 -14.53 19.57
N TRP A 156 -2.64 -15.29 19.18
CA TRP A 156 -3.80 -14.79 18.44
C TRP A 156 -4.55 -13.70 19.21
N ASN A 157 -4.82 -13.91 20.51
CA ASN A 157 -5.48 -12.91 21.36
C ASN A 157 -4.68 -11.61 21.45
N LYS A 158 -3.35 -11.67 21.43
CA LYS A 158 -2.49 -10.49 21.45
C LYS A 158 -2.49 -9.76 20.11
N VAL A 159 -2.44 -10.52 19.00
CA VAL A 159 -2.35 -9.97 17.64
C VAL A 159 -3.68 -9.38 17.16
N MET A 160 -4.81 -10.00 17.53
CA MET A 160 -6.16 -9.59 17.13
C MET A 160 -6.84 -8.66 18.15
N ALA A 161 -6.12 -8.21 19.17
CA ALA A 161 -6.65 -7.24 20.11
C ALA A 161 -6.92 -5.90 19.41
N ASP A 162 -8.09 -5.31 19.64
CA ASP A 162 -8.36 -3.93 19.22
C ASP A 162 -7.71 -2.94 20.20
N VAL A 163 -7.71 -1.67 19.82
CA VAL A 163 -7.24 -0.55 20.66
C VAL A 163 -8.13 -0.37 21.89
N ASN A 164 -7.52 -0.03 23.02
CA ASN A 164 -8.27 0.38 24.21
C ASN A 164 -8.67 1.87 24.11
N PRO A 165 -9.75 2.33 24.77
CA PRO A 165 -10.20 3.73 24.69
C PRO A 165 -9.17 4.78 25.10
N ASP A 166 -8.25 4.41 26.01
CA ASP A 166 -7.21 5.30 26.55
C ASP A 166 -5.88 5.18 25.80
N GLU A 167 -5.79 4.31 24.79
CA GLU A 167 -4.57 4.15 24.00
C GLU A 167 -4.48 5.20 22.91
N GLU A 168 -3.29 5.77 22.72
CA GLU A 168 -3.00 6.61 21.57
C GLU A 168 -2.77 5.72 20.33
N PHE A 169 -3.53 5.99 19.27
CA PHE A 169 -3.38 5.32 17.98
C PHE A 169 -3.73 6.28 16.84
N MET A 170 -3.23 5.95 15.65
CA MET A 170 -3.67 6.57 14.40
C MET A 170 -4.67 5.64 13.71
N GLU A 171 -5.81 6.17 13.29
CA GLU A 171 -6.76 5.42 12.46
C GLU A 171 -6.64 5.85 11.00
N ILE A 172 -6.47 4.90 10.09
CA ILE A 172 -6.51 5.12 8.64
C ILE A 172 -7.54 4.19 8.01
N GLU A 173 -7.96 4.48 6.79
CA GLU A 173 -8.87 3.62 6.05
C GLU A 173 -8.26 3.13 4.73
N ALA A 174 -8.47 1.84 4.44
CA ALA A 174 -8.11 1.20 3.18
C ALA A 174 -9.33 0.51 2.56
N MET A 175 -9.67 0.90 1.32
CA MET A 175 -10.77 0.35 0.55
C MET A 175 -10.26 -0.41 -0.68
N GLY A 176 -10.49 -1.72 -0.72
CA GLY A 176 -10.19 -2.54 -1.89
C GLY A 176 -11.27 -2.39 -2.97
N TYR A 177 -10.85 -2.29 -4.23
CA TYR A 177 -11.72 -2.38 -5.40
C TYR A 177 -10.97 -2.97 -6.58
N GLN A 178 -11.66 -3.50 -7.59
CA GLN A 178 -11.01 -4.07 -8.77
C GLN A 178 -10.40 -2.94 -9.64
N PHE A 179 -9.08 -2.83 -9.82
CA PHE A 179 -7.96 -3.56 -9.20
C PHE A 179 -6.97 -2.56 -8.59
N ALA A 180 -7.33 -1.95 -7.47
CA ALA A 180 -6.54 -0.98 -6.73
C ALA A 180 -7.02 -0.84 -5.27
N TRP A 181 -6.28 -0.04 -4.51
CA TRP A 181 -6.64 0.38 -3.16
C TRP A 181 -6.91 1.88 -3.15
N ALA A 182 -7.96 2.31 -2.45
CA ALA A 182 -8.14 3.71 -2.07
C ALA A 182 -7.73 3.83 -0.59
N LEU A 183 -6.95 4.86 -0.28
CA LEU A 183 -6.44 5.11 1.06
C LEU A 183 -6.98 6.45 1.53
N ARG A 184 -7.32 6.53 2.82
CA ARG A 184 -7.81 7.76 3.45
C ARG A 184 -7.21 7.90 4.84
N TYR A 185 -6.74 9.11 5.13
CA TYR A 185 -6.10 9.48 6.38
C TYR A 185 -6.83 10.68 7.00
N PRO A 186 -6.89 10.74 8.34
CA PRO A 186 -7.41 11.92 9.02
C PRO A 186 -6.47 13.10 8.83
N GLY A 187 -7.04 14.31 8.79
CA GLY A 187 -6.29 15.54 8.81
C GLY A 187 -5.81 15.92 10.23
N PRO A 188 -5.53 17.21 10.48
CA PRO A 188 -5.10 17.71 11.78
C PRO A 188 -6.04 17.39 12.95
N ASP A 189 -7.32 17.13 12.70
CA ASP A 189 -8.28 16.77 13.75
C ASP A 189 -8.09 15.34 14.30
N GLY A 190 -7.30 14.51 13.60
CA GLY A 190 -6.98 13.13 13.94
C GLY A 190 -8.15 12.15 13.82
N LYS A 191 -9.26 12.52 13.15
CA LYS A 191 -10.50 11.74 13.09
C LYS A 191 -11.00 11.57 11.67
N LEU A 192 -11.21 10.32 11.26
CA LEU A 192 -11.86 10.05 9.98
C LEU A 192 -13.34 10.44 9.99
N GLY A 193 -13.78 11.11 8.94
CA GLY A 193 -15.19 11.39 8.69
C GLY A 193 -16.00 10.14 8.30
N THR A 194 -17.32 10.26 8.45
CA THR A 194 -18.27 9.20 8.11
C THR A 194 -18.36 8.98 6.59
N ARG A 195 -18.78 7.77 6.21
CA ARG A 195 -19.01 7.41 4.80
C ARG A 195 -20.30 6.63 4.62
N ASN A 196 -20.83 6.68 3.40
CA ASN A 196 -21.99 5.92 2.98
C ASN A 196 -21.78 5.44 1.55
N TYR A 197 -21.94 4.14 1.33
CA TYR A 197 -21.75 3.53 0.01
C TYR A 197 -22.67 4.12 -1.08
N LYS A 198 -23.82 4.71 -0.69
CA LYS A 198 -24.74 5.38 -1.62
C LYS A 198 -24.21 6.71 -2.16
N LEU A 199 -23.21 7.29 -1.51
CA LEU A 199 -22.56 8.53 -1.92
C LEU A 199 -21.38 8.27 -2.87
N ILE A 200 -21.07 7.00 -3.18
CA ILE A 200 -19.97 6.67 -4.11
C ILE A 200 -20.36 7.09 -5.52
N ASN A 201 -19.54 7.95 -6.12
CA ASN A 201 -19.70 8.41 -7.51
C ASN A 201 -18.32 8.74 -8.13
N GLY A 202 -18.32 9.46 -9.27
CA GLY A 202 -17.10 9.78 -10.03
C GLY A 202 -16.13 10.73 -9.32
N VAL A 203 -16.63 11.67 -8.51
CA VAL A 203 -15.82 12.65 -7.77
C VAL A 203 -15.67 12.29 -6.29
N ASN A 204 -16.57 11.46 -5.75
CA ASN A 204 -16.53 10.92 -4.39
C ASN A 204 -16.34 9.39 -4.39
N PRO A 205 -15.15 8.86 -4.71
CA PRO A 205 -14.93 7.43 -4.93
C PRO A 205 -15.03 6.58 -3.65
N MET A 206 -14.82 7.19 -2.48
CA MET A 206 -14.90 6.53 -1.17
C MET A 206 -16.26 6.74 -0.46
N GLY A 207 -17.17 7.52 -1.05
CA GLY A 207 -18.50 7.78 -0.51
C GLY A 207 -18.47 8.54 0.82
N GLN A 208 -17.55 9.49 0.97
CA GLN A 208 -17.47 10.35 2.14
C GLN A 208 -18.75 11.20 2.26
N ASP A 209 -19.24 11.39 3.48
CA ASP A 209 -20.37 12.27 3.76
C ASP A 209 -19.88 13.70 4.00
N TRP A 210 -19.99 14.56 2.99
CA TRP A 210 -19.51 15.94 3.07
C TRP A 210 -20.26 16.79 4.09
N SER A 211 -21.40 16.33 4.64
CA SER A 211 -22.06 17.01 5.76
C SER A 211 -21.36 16.77 7.11
N ASP A 212 -20.48 15.78 7.21
CA ASP A 212 -19.64 15.53 8.39
C ASP A 212 -18.34 16.33 8.29
N LEU A 213 -18.18 17.34 9.14
CA LEU A 213 -17.03 18.26 9.13
C LEU A 213 -15.66 17.56 9.25
N LYS A 214 -15.61 16.35 9.83
CA LYS A 214 -14.39 15.54 9.92
C LYS A 214 -13.91 14.99 8.56
N ASN A 215 -14.73 15.06 7.51
CA ASN A 215 -14.29 14.68 6.16
C ASN A 215 -13.55 15.82 5.44
N LEU A 216 -13.60 17.05 5.97
CA LEU A 216 -13.14 18.22 5.22
C LEU A 216 -11.62 18.40 5.27
N ASP A 217 -10.94 17.78 6.22
CA ASP A 217 -9.47 17.75 6.33
C ASP A 217 -8.87 16.35 6.01
N ASP A 218 -9.70 15.33 5.81
CA ASP A 218 -9.29 14.01 5.34
C ASP A 218 -8.54 14.12 4.00
N PHE A 219 -7.42 13.40 3.87
CA PHE A 219 -6.62 13.35 2.63
C PHE A 219 -6.46 11.91 2.10
N GLN A 220 -6.20 11.79 0.80
CA GLN A 220 -6.15 10.50 0.08
C GLN A 220 -4.83 10.34 -0.69
N PRO A 221 -3.79 9.73 -0.10
CA PRO A 221 -2.50 9.59 -0.74
C PRO A 221 -2.43 8.42 -1.74
N SER A 222 -1.49 8.49 -2.67
CA SER A 222 -1.24 7.44 -3.67
C SER A 222 -0.48 6.23 -3.11
N GLU A 223 0.27 6.41 -2.03
CA GLU A 223 1.06 5.39 -1.34
C GLU A 223 0.59 5.23 0.11
N LEU A 224 0.84 4.06 0.72
CA LEU A 224 0.58 3.85 2.14
C LEU A 224 1.81 4.31 2.94
N VAL A 225 1.72 5.45 3.63
CA VAL A 225 2.84 5.99 4.42
C VAL A 225 2.46 5.95 5.89
N LEU A 226 3.31 5.34 6.72
CA LEU A 226 3.05 5.16 8.15
C LEU A 226 4.26 5.60 8.99
N PRO A 227 4.05 6.15 10.20
CA PRO A 227 5.15 6.45 11.11
C PRO A 227 5.60 5.19 11.86
N LYS A 228 6.91 5.02 12.00
CA LYS A 228 7.51 4.02 12.88
C LYS A 228 7.12 4.25 14.34
N GLY A 229 6.88 3.17 15.08
CA GLY A 229 6.62 3.19 16.52
C GLY A 229 5.21 3.65 16.93
N LYS A 230 4.39 4.12 15.99
CA LYS A 230 2.99 4.49 16.28
C LYS A 230 2.08 3.30 16.08
N LYS A 231 1.13 3.10 16.99
CA LYS A 231 0.07 2.10 16.85
C LYS A 231 -0.91 2.56 15.78
N ILE A 232 -1.10 1.73 14.75
CA ILE A 232 -1.95 2.01 13.60
C ILE A 232 -3.16 1.07 13.63
N ARG A 233 -4.36 1.64 13.61
CA ARG A 233 -5.62 0.93 13.38
C ARG A 233 -6.04 1.15 11.94
N VAL A 234 -6.03 0.10 11.14
CA VAL A 234 -6.46 0.17 9.74
C VAL A 234 -7.91 -0.29 9.66
N ARG A 235 -8.82 0.61 9.31
CA ARG A 235 -10.21 0.29 8.96
C ARG A 235 -10.24 -0.20 7.51
N ILE A 236 -10.65 -1.43 7.31
CA ILE A 236 -10.55 -2.11 6.01
C ILE A 236 -11.96 -2.39 5.48
N THR A 237 -12.18 -2.10 4.21
CA THR A 237 -13.47 -2.30 3.53
C THR A 237 -13.25 -2.66 2.07
N ALA A 238 -14.28 -3.13 1.39
CA ALA A 238 -14.24 -3.29 -0.06
C ALA A 238 -15.46 -2.63 -0.73
N ARG A 239 -15.27 -2.22 -1.99
CA ARG A 239 -16.31 -1.61 -2.81
C ARG A 239 -17.17 -2.64 -3.54
N ASP A 240 -16.53 -3.68 -4.07
CA ASP A 240 -17.10 -4.58 -5.06
C ASP A 240 -17.10 -6.04 -4.59
N VAL A 241 -15.96 -6.70 -4.62
CA VAL A 241 -15.76 -8.11 -4.24
C VAL A 241 -14.90 -8.23 -3.01
N LEU A 242 -14.66 -9.45 -2.53
CA LEU A 242 -13.67 -9.69 -1.49
C LEU A 242 -12.28 -9.34 -2.01
N HIS A 243 -11.53 -8.62 -1.18
CA HIS A 243 -10.08 -8.45 -1.29
C HIS A 243 -9.48 -8.80 0.06
N ASP A 244 -8.17 -8.68 0.21
CA ASP A 244 -7.52 -8.88 1.50
C ASP A 244 -6.31 -7.97 1.62
N PHE A 245 -6.30 -7.18 2.69
CA PHE A 245 -5.24 -6.23 2.98
C PHE A 245 -4.06 -7.00 3.57
N TYR A 246 -3.02 -7.20 2.77
CA TYR A 246 -1.85 -7.98 3.18
C TYR A 246 -0.56 -7.16 3.14
N LEU A 247 0.10 -7.08 4.30
CA LEU A 247 1.44 -6.52 4.48
C LEU A 247 2.41 -7.65 4.89
N PRO A 248 3.06 -8.34 3.93
CA PRO A 248 3.83 -9.55 4.20
C PRO A 248 4.94 -9.35 5.24
N HIS A 249 5.70 -8.27 5.11
CA HIS A 249 6.83 -7.94 5.98
C HIS A 249 6.40 -7.53 7.40
N PHE A 250 5.13 -7.20 7.59
CA PHE A 250 4.56 -6.82 8.90
C PHE A 250 3.74 -7.94 9.53
N ARG A 251 3.57 -9.09 8.84
CA ARG A 251 2.73 -10.21 9.28
C ARG A 251 1.30 -9.76 9.61
N VAL A 252 0.76 -8.88 8.77
CA VAL A 252 -0.61 -8.35 8.89
C VAL A 252 -1.39 -8.78 7.68
N LYS A 253 -2.53 -9.43 7.92
CA LYS A 253 -3.49 -9.87 6.91
C LYS A 253 -4.90 -9.71 7.46
N MET A 254 -5.81 -9.09 6.71
CA MET A 254 -7.22 -9.02 7.05
C MET A 254 -8.08 -8.85 5.80
N ASP A 255 -9.16 -9.63 5.69
CA ASP A 255 -10.06 -9.58 4.54
C ASP A 255 -10.77 -8.22 4.47
N ALA A 256 -10.83 -7.67 3.26
CA ALA A 256 -11.63 -6.51 2.93
C ALA A 256 -12.99 -6.99 2.39
N VAL A 257 -14.04 -6.77 3.19
CA VAL A 257 -15.36 -7.36 2.94
C VAL A 257 -16.36 -6.28 2.50
N PRO A 258 -17.06 -6.45 1.36
CA PRO A 258 -18.13 -5.54 0.97
C PRO A 258 -19.24 -5.50 2.03
N GLY A 259 -19.54 -4.32 2.56
CA GLY A 259 -20.62 -4.10 3.52
C GLY A 259 -20.30 -4.49 4.98
N LEU A 260 -19.12 -5.03 5.27
CA LEU A 260 -18.67 -5.33 6.63
C LEU A 260 -17.28 -4.72 6.87
N PRO A 261 -17.15 -3.59 7.59
CA PRO A 261 -15.85 -3.05 7.93
C PRO A 261 -15.12 -4.03 8.85
N THR A 262 -13.91 -4.39 8.46
CA THR A 262 -12.97 -5.14 9.28
C THR A 262 -11.88 -4.18 9.77
N TYR A 263 -11.09 -4.60 10.74
CA TYR A 263 -9.98 -3.80 11.22
C TYR A 263 -8.82 -4.68 11.66
N PHE A 264 -7.62 -4.11 11.59
CA PHE A 264 -6.43 -4.72 12.15
C PHE A 264 -5.57 -3.64 12.80
N VAL A 265 -4.96 -3.98 13.93
CA VAL A 265 -4.11 -3.07 14.71
C VAL A 265 -2.69 -3.59 14.71
N PHE A 266 -1.72 -2.75 14.37
CA PHE A 266 -0.30 -3.10 14.42
C PHE A 266 0.59 -1.87 14.62
N THR A 267 1.83 -2.11 15.02
CA THR A 267 2.85 -1.06 15.19
C THR A 267 4.05 -1.41 14.30
N PRO A 268 4.37 -0.61 13.27
CA PRO A 268 5.62 -0.72 12.52
C PRO A 268 6.81 -0.45 13.45
N ASN A 269 7.87 -1.25 13.38
CA ASN A 269 9.05 -1.06 14.26
C ASN A 269 10.35 -0.76 13.51
N LYS A 270 10.34 -0.75 12.18
CA LYS A 270 11.48 -0.43 11.31
C LYS A 270 11.02 0.51 10.20
N THR A 271 11.81 1.53 9.90
CA THR A 271 11.60 2.37 8.71
C THR A 271 11.89 1.59 7.44
N THR A 272 11.43 2.09 6.29
CA THR A 272 11.81 1.51 5.00
C THR A 272 13.32 1.52 4.82
N GLU A 273 14.00 2.60 5.22
CA GLU A 273 15.45 2.71 5.08
C GLU A 273 16.20 1.76 6.02
N GLU A 274 15.81 1.66 7.29
CA GLU A 274 16.40 0.67 8.21
C GLU A 274 16.26 -0.76 7.67
N TYR A 275 15.11 -1.08 7.07
CA TYR A 275 14.89 -2.39 6.47
C TYR A 275 15.82 -2.62 5.26
N ARG A 276 16.02 -1.61 4.41
CA ARG A 276 16.98 -1.67 3.29
C ARG A 276 18.40 -1.89 3.78
N GLU A 277 18.82 -1.17 4.82
CA GLU A 277 20.13 -1.35 5.44
C GLU A 277 20.32 -2.78 5.97
N GLU A 278 19.29 -3.38 6.57
CA GLU A 278 19.32 -4.78 6.99
C GLU A 278 19.47 -5.73 5.81
N LEU A 279 18.71 -5.52 4.73
CA LEU A 279 18.82 -6.31 3.49
C LEU A 279 20.21 -6.21 2.87
N SER A 280 20.88 -5.05 2.97
CA SER A 280 22.23 -4.84 2.43
C SER A 280 23.27 -5.81 3.01
N LYS A 281 23.02 -6.37 4.19
CA LYS A 281 23.92 -7.33 4.87
C LYS A 281 23.95 -8.71 4.17
N TYR A 282 23.00 -8.97 3.27
CA TYR A 282 22.81 -10.27 2.63
C TYR A 282 23.36 -10.28 1.19
N PRO A 283 24.25 -11.22 0.83
CA PRO A 283 24.83 -11.30 -0.52
C PRO A 283 23.80 -11.39 -1.64
N GLU A 284 22.67 -12.07 -1.41
CA GLU A 284 21.57 -12.22 -2.38
C GLU A 284 20.85 -10.90 -2.72
N TYR A 285 21.03 -9.85 -1.91
CA TYR A 285 20.49 -8.51 -2.14
C TYR A 285 21.50 -7.52 -2.72
N GLN A 286 22.79 -7.86 -2.72
CA GLN A 286 23.87 -7.02 -3.28
C GLN A 286 23.95 -7.07 -4.82
N VAL A 287 23.07 -7.85 -5.46
CA VAL A 287 22.97 -7.97 -6.92
C VAL A 287 22.03 -6.91 -7.50
N PRO A 288 22.16 -6.55 -8.79
CA PRO A 288 21.25 -5.63 -9.47
C PRO A 288 19.78 -6.06 -9.33
N PHE A 289 18.88 -5.09 -9.13
CA PHE A 289 17.44 -5.34 -9.05
C PHE A 289 16.89 -5.87 -10.37
N ASP A 290 17.23 -5.21 -11.48
CA ASP A 290 16.94 -5.67 -12.82
C ASP A 290 18.17 -6.40 -13.39
N PRO A 291 18.09 -7.72 -13.66
CA PRO A 291 19.18 -8.46 -14.29
C PRO A 291 19.55 -7.94 -15.69
N ALA A 292 18.65 -7.22 -16.37
CA ALA A 292 18.90 -6.61 -17.67
C ALA A 292 19.65 -5.26 -17.57
N ASP A 293 19.70 -4.63 -16.39
CA ASP A 293 20.48 -3.43 -16.11
C ASP A 293 21.47 -3.67 -14.94
N PRO A 294 22.67 -4.18 -15.24
CA PRO A 294 23.69 -4.44 -14.21
C PRO A 294 24.23 -3.19 -13.51
N THR A 295 23.98 -2.00 -14.05
CA THR A 295 24.41 -0.71 -13.49
C THR A 295 23.34 -0.03 -12.64
N GLY A 296 22.11 -0.55 -12.68
CA GLY A 296 20.99 -0.08 -11.90
C GLY A 296 21.14 -0.34 -10.39
N PRO A 297 20.15 0.11 -9.59
CA PRO A 297 20.17 -0.07 -8.14
C PRO A 297 20.20 -1.56 -7.79
N LYS A 298 20.90 -1.88 -6.70
CA LYS A 298 20.89 -3.21 -6.10
C LYS A 298 19.51 -3.53 -5.56
N LYS A 299 19.22 -4.82 -5.36
CA LYS A 299 17.92 -5.28 -4.83
C LYS A 299 17.56 -4.65 -3.49
N TRP A 300 18.54 -4.41 -2.60
CA TRP A 300 18.25 -3.75 -1.32
C TRP A 300 17.95 -2.25 -1.50
N GLU A 301 18.63 -1.56 -2.42
CA GLU A 301 18.39 -0.13 -2.69
C GLU A 301 17.01 0.09 -3.33
N ALA A 302 16.62 -0.80 -4.24
CA ALA A 302 15.32 -0.75 -4.92
C ALA A 302 14.16 -1.37 -4.11
N PHE A 303 14.42 -1.89 -2.90
CA PHE A 303 13.38 -2.54 -2.12
C PHE A 303 12.33 -1.54 -1.65
N GLU A 304 11.07 -1.91 -1.79
CA GLU A 304 9.92 -1.20 -1.22
C GLU A 304 9.05 -2.21 -0.49
N PHE A 305 8.44 -1.81 0.62
CA PHE A 305 7.35 -2.61 1.17
C PHE A 305 6.14 -2.52 0.25
N GLU A 306 5.36 -3.59 0.22
CA GLU A 306 4.19 -3.68 -0.66
C GLU A 306 2.94 -4.03 0.16
N LEU A 307 1.86 -3.30 -0.12
CA LEU A 307 0.49 -3.71 0.19
C LEU A 307 0.01 -4.54 -0.98
N ALA A 308 -0.17 -5.84 -0.75
CA ALA A 308 -0.67 -6.77 -1.73
C ALA A 308 -2.11 -7.16 -1.43
N CYS A 309 -2.83 -7.62 -2.46
CA CYS A 309 -4.09 -8.34 -2.26
C CYS A 309 -3.79 -9.82 -2.08
N ALA A 310 -4.33 -10.46 -1.03
CA ALA A 310 -4.18 -11.91 -0.82
C ALA A 310 -5.52 -12.66 -0.71
N GLU A 311 -6.54 -12.17 -1.41
CA GLU A 311 -7.80 -12.85 -1.69
C GLU A 311 -8.13 -12.71 -3.18
N LEU A 312 -8.54 -13.79 -3.84
CA LEU A 312 -8.70 -13.80 -5.30
C LEU A 312 -9.86 -12.90 -5.72
N CYS A 313 -9.55 -11.74 -6.29
CA CYS A 313 -10.53 -10.71 -6.62
C CYS A 313 -10.76 -10.50 -8.13
N GLY A 314 -10.22 -11.36 -9.01
CA GLY A 314 -10.44 -11.30 -10.47
C GLY A 314 -9.16 -11.30 -11.30
N SER A 315 -9.26 -10.93 -12.58
CA SER A 315 -8.16 -11.05 -13.56
C SER A 315 -6.94 -10.16 -13.27
N GLY A 316 -7.14 -8.97 -12.69
CA GLY A 316 -6.07 -8.05 -12.26
C GLY A 316 -5.62 -8.25 -10.81
N HIS A 317 -5.96 -9.38 -10.17
CA HIS A 317 -5.63 -9.64 -8.76
C HIS A 317 -4.14 -9.45 -8.43
N TYR A 318 -3.24 -9.87 -9.32
CA TYR A 318 -1.80 -9.79 -9.09
C TYR A 318 -1.23 -8.36 -9.20
N SER A 319 -1.95 -7.42 -9.83
CA SER A 319 -1.43 -6.08 -10.12
C SER A 319 -1.84 -5.02 -9.12
N MET A 320 -2.81 -5.29 -8.24
CA MET A 320 -3.37 -4.31 -7.29
C MET A 320 -2.50 -4.08 -6.06
N LYS A 321 -1.22 -3.79 -6.28
CA LYS A 321 -0.27 -3.47 -5.21
C LYS A 321 -0.15 -1.96 -4.99
N LYS A 322 0.16 -1.57 -3.76
CA LYS A 322 0.63 -0.21 -3.43
C LYS A 322 1.99 -0.27 -2.75
N ILE A 323 2.80 0.75 -2.99
CA ILE A 323 4.03 0.98 -2.23
C ILE A 323 3.65 1.37 -0.80
N VAL A 324 4.41 0.83 0.15
CA VAL A 324 4.29 1.13 1.58
C VAL A 324 5.61 1.74 2.04
N LYS A 325 5.53 2.91 2.69
CA LYS A 325 6.69 3.60 3.24
C LYS A 325 6.51 3.74 4.74
N ILE A 326 7.53 3.31 5.50
CA ILE A 326 7.59 3.58 6.93
C ILE A 326 8.64 4.65 7.16
N LEU A 327 8.22 5.78 7.71
CA LEU A 327 9.07 6.95 7.96
C LEU A 327 9.38 7.09 9.45
N GLU A 328 10.43 7.85 9.79
CA GLU A 328 10.58 8.34 11.15
C GLU A 328 9.40 9.29 11.51
N PRO A 329 9.01 9.41 12.80
CA PRO A 329 7.82 10.17 13.17
C PRO A 329 7.81 11.63 12.69
N ASP A 330 8.94 12.33 12.77
CA ASP A 330 9.07 13.73 12.32
C ASP A 330 8.98 13.88 10.80
N GLU A 331 9.58 12.95 10.05
CA GLU A 331 9.46 12.86 8.59
C GLU A 331 8.01 12.58 8.16
N TYR A 332 7.32 11.69 8.88
CA TYR A 332 5.90 11.42 8.66
C TYR A 332 5.05 12.68 8.86
N GLU A 333 5.24 13.41 9.96
CA GLU A 333 4.48 14.63 10.23
C GLU A 333 4.80 15.74 9.21
N ALA A 334 6.03 15.79 8.67
CA ALA A 334 6.39 16.68 7.57
C ALA A 334 5.68 16.28 6.26
N TRP A 335 5.65 14.99 5.93
CA TRP A 335 4.95 14.45 4.77
C TRP A 335 3.43 14.68 4.84
N ALA A 336 2.82 14.41 6.00
CA ALA A 336 1.38 14.54 6.23
C ALA A 336 0.91 15.99 6.06
N ARG A 337 1.70 16.97 6.56
CA ARG A 337 1.41 18.40 6.39
C ARG A 337 1.43 18.88 4.93
N GLN A 338 2.10 18.14 4.04
CA GLN A 338 2.14 18.46 2.61
C GLN A 338 0.96 17.83 1.84
N GLN A 339 0.15 16.98 2.46
CA GLN A 339 -0.98 16.34 1.78
C GLN A 339 -2.16 17.30 1.73
N PRO A 340 -2.69 17.63 0.54
CA PRO A 340 -3.90 18.45 0.45
C PRO A 340 -5.11 17.65 0.93
N SER A 341 -6.05 18.35 1.58
CA SER A 341 -7.38 17.80 1.84
C SER A 341 -8.05 17.39 0.52
N PHE A 342 -8.64 16.20 0.50
CA PHE A 342 -9.37 15.72 -0.68
C PHE A 342 -10.62 16.57 -0.95
N TYR A 343 -11.30 17.02 0.12
CA TYR A 343 -12.44 17.91 -0.02
C TYR A 343 -12.03 19.23 -0.68
N ILE A 344 -10.94 19.86 -0.21
CA ILE A 344 -10.45 21.12 -0.77
C ILE A 344 -10.00 20.95 -2.22
N SER A 345 -9.30 19.87 -2.55
CA SER A 345 -8.76 19.67 -3.89
C SER A 345 -9.78 19.20 -4.93
N SER A 346 -10.89 18.58 -4.52
CA SER A 346 -11.75 17.82 -5.44
C SER A 346 -13.24 18.04 -5.27
N ILE A 347 -13.70 18.58 -4.16
CA ILE A 347 -15.14 18.75 -3.85
C ILE A 347 -15.52 20.21 -3.69
N ARG A 348 -14.64 21.02 -3.08
CA ARG A 348 -14.87 22.44 -2.82
C ARG A 348 -15.25 23.20 -4.09
N GLY A 349 -16.36 23.92 -4.04
CA GLY A 349 -16.89 24.68 -5.19
C GLY A 349 -17.54 23.85 -6.30
N THR A 350 -17.65 22.52 -6.14
CA THR A 350 -18.42 21.66 -7.05
C THR A 350 -19.88 21.59 -6.61
N ASP A 351 -20.75 20.99 -7.45
CA ASP A 351 -22.15 20.72 -7.09
C ASP A 351 -22.31 19.81 -5.85
N GLU A 352 -21.25 19.09 -5.45
CA GLU A 352 -21.24 18.25 -4.24
C GLU A 352 -20.81 19.00 -2.98
N ASP A 353 -20.39 20.26 -3.09
CA ASP A 353 -20.00 21.08 -1.94
C ASP A 353 -21.24 21.56 -1.17
N PRO A 354 -21.48 21.09 0.08
CA PRO A 354 -22.62 21.55 0.86
C PRO A 354 -22.36 22.91 1.56
N TYR A 355 -21.16 23.47 1.42
CA TYR A 355 -20.67 24.63 2.17
C TYR A 355 -20.21 25.78 1.26
N THR A 356 -20.79 25.92 0.06
CA THR A 356 -20.38 26.94 -0.92
C THR A 356 -20.27 28.35 -0.33
N ASP A 357 -21.09 28.69 0.66
CA ASP A 357 -21.17 30.03 1.25
C ASP A 357 -20.43 30.17 2.61
N GLN A 358 -19.72 29.12 3.05
CA GLN A 358 -19.00 29.11 4.32
C GLN A 358 -17.50 28.98 4.09
N LEU A 359 -16.69 29.58 4.94
CA LEU A 359 -15.24 29.45 4.92
C LEU A 359 -14.78 28.87 6.25
N PHE A 360 -13.92 27.86 6.22
CA PHE A 360 -13.46 27.16 7.43
C PHE A 360 -12.03 27.56 7.82
N ASP A 361 -11.71 27.50 9.12
CA ASP A 361 -10.38 27.87 9.63
C ASP A 361 -9.24 27.07 9.00
N PHE A 362 -9.42 25.75 8.80
CA PHE A 362 -8.41 24.90 8.18
C PHE A 362 -8.18 25.26 6.70
N GLU A 363 -9.24 25.72 6.02
CA GLU A 363 -9.18 26.19 4.64
C GLU A 363 -8.44 27.54 4.57
N ILE A 364 -8.73 28.46 5.49
CA ILE A 364 -8.02 29.74 5.60
C ILE A 364 -6.52 29.51 5.82
N GLN A 365 -6.15 28.60 6.72
CA GLN A 365 -4.75 28.25 6.99
C GLN A 365 -4.04 27.69 5.75
N ALA A 366 -4.65 26.72 5.06
CA ALA A 366 -4.08 26.13 3.85
C ALA A 366 -3.91 27.17 2.73
N ARG A 367 -4.94 27.99 2.49
CA ARG A 367 -4.93 29.02 1.46
C ARG A 367 -3.98 30.18 1.79
N LYS A 368 -3.73 30.49 3.08
CA LYS A 368 -2.71 31.47 3.48
C LYS A 368 -1.31 31.02 3.09
N ALA A 369 -0.97 29.76 3.31
CA ALA A 369 0.34 29.22 2.90
C ALA A 369 0.53 29.27 1.37
N GLU A 370 -0.51 28.92 0.60
CA GLU A 370 -0.52 29.06 -0.87
C GLU A 370 -0.30 30.53 -1.29
N PHE A 371 -1.03 31.46 -0.66
CA PHE A 371 -0.91 32.89 -0.92
C PHE A 371 0.52 33.41 -0.64
N GLU A 372 1.11 33.05 0.50
CA GLU A 372 2.47 33.48 0.87
C GLU A 372 3.53 32.95 -0.11
N ASP A 373 3.42 31.70 -0.54
CA ASP A 373 4.33 31.10 -1.53
C ASP A 373 4.23 31.78 -2.89
N ALA A 374 2.99 32.01 -3.37
CA ALA A 374 2.74 32.71 -4.63
C ALA A 374 3.23 34.16 -4.60
N LEU A 375 3.04 34.87 -3.48
CA LEU A 375 3.51 36.23 -3.31
C LEU A 375 5.04 36.30 -3.30
N ASN A 376 5.71 35.44 -2.53
CA ASN A 376 7.16 35.41 -2.48
C ASN A 376 7.76 35.07 -3.85
N THR A 377 7.17 34.11 -4.57
CA THR A 377 7.55 33.77 -5.96
C THR A 377 7.42 34.99 -6.88
N ALA A 378 6.31 35.75 -6.79
CA ALA A 378 6.11 36.94 -7.62
C ALA A 378 7.07 38.08 -7.25
N ILE A 379 7.43 38.25 -5.98
CA ILE A 379 8.43 39.23 -5.53
C ILE A 379 9.83 38.90 -6.07
N GLU A 380 10.21 37.62 -6.00
CA GLU A 380 11.53 37.13 -6.42
C GLU A 380 11.68 37.02 -7.95
N ALA A 381 10.60 37.21 -8.71
CA ALA A 381 10.64 37.11 -10.16
C ALA A 381 11.62 38.13 -10.79
N PRO A 382 12.45 37.70 -11.75
CA PRO A 382 13.62 38.46 -12.22
C PRO A 382 13.24 39.65 -13.11
N THR A 383 12.08 39.62 -13.77
CA THR A 383 11.60 40.70 -14.64
C THR A 383 10.31 41.32 -14.10
N PRO A 384 10.10 42.65 -14.21
CA PRO A 384 8.86 43.30 -13.77
C PRO A 384 7.58 42.75 -14.42
N GLU A 385 7.68 42.18 -15.61
CA GLU A 385 6.58 41.55 -16.33
C GLU A 385 6.15 40.21 -15.71
N GLU A 386 7.06 39.53 -15.01
CA GLU A 386 6.82 38.24 -14.35
C GLU A 386 6.38 38.40 -12.89
N ARG A 387 6.45 39.61 -12.32
CA ARG A 387 6.01 39.88 -10.93
C ARG A 387 4.50 40.00 -10.81
N ILE A 388 3.78 39.00 -11.31
CA ILE A 388 2.32 38.94 -11.32
C ILE A 388 1.88 37.74 -10.49
N MET A 389 0.91 37.96 -9.60
CA MET A 389 0.27 36.93 -8.79
C MET A 389 -1.24 36.98 -9.02
N SER A 390 -1.85 35.85 -9.37
CA SER A 390 -3.31 35.74 -9.40
C SER A 390 -3.86 35.67 -7.96
N LEU A 391 -4.94 36.39 -7.69
CA LEU A 391 -5.72 36.27 -6.46
C LEU A 391 -6.82 35.23 -6.73
N ASN A 392 -6.53 33.98 -6.36
CA ASN A 392 -7.30 32.81 -6.81
C ASN A 392 -8.68 32.69 -6.14
N TYR A 393 -8.90 33.44 -5.06
CA TYR A 393 -10.06 33.35 -4.19
C TYR A 393 -10.75 34.71 -3.98
N VAL A 394 -10.52 35.67 -4.89
CA VAL A 394 -11.29 36.90 -5.02
C VAL A 394 -12.47 36.64 -5.96
N PHE A 395 -13.63 36.42 -5.37
CA PHE A 395 -14.88 36.18 -6.07
C PHE A 395 -15.78 37.42 -6.09
N PHE A 396 -16.55 37.54 -7.17
CA PHE A 396 -17.57 38.58 -7.35
C PHE A 396 -18.92 37.94 -7.61
N GLU A 397 -19.99 38.59 -7.18
CA GLU A 397 -21.35 38.21 -7.55
C GLU A 397 -21.53 38.21 -9.09
N THR A 398 -22.38 37.31 -9.59
CA THR A 398 -22.53 37.09 -11.04
C THR A 398 -22.92 38.38 -11.77
N GLY A 399 -22.11 38.80 -12.75
CA GLY A 399 -22.34 40.03 -13.51
C GLY A 399 -22.15 41.33 -12.71
N SER A 400 -21.58 41.25 -11.51
CA SER A 400 -21.38 42.38 -10.59
C SER A 400 -19.90 42.60 -10.27
N ALA A 401 -19.61 43.76 -9.68
CA ALA A 401 -18.36 44.10 -9.02
C ALA A 401 -18.45 43.98 -7.49
N GLU A 402 -19.59 43.52 -6.95
CA GLU A 402 -19.77 43.25 -5.53
C GLU A 402 -18.93 42.04 -5.11
N LEU A 403 -18.03 42.24 -4.13
CA LEU A 403 -17.19 41.19 -3.59
C LEU A 403 -18.00 40.20 -2.77
N SER A 404 -17.78 38.91 -3.02
CA SER A 404 -18.29 37.85 -2.15
C SER A 404 -17.67 37.96 -0.75
N PRO A 405 -18.41 37.68 0.33
CA PRO A 405 -17.83 37.56 1.68
C PRO A 405 -16.66 36.56 1.76
N LEU A 406 -16.62 35.55 0.88
CA LEU A 406 -15.55 34.57 0.81
C LEU A 406 -14.23 35.15 0.30
N SER A 407 -14.26 36.29 -0.39
CA SER A 407 -13.07 36.98 -0.90
C SER A 407 -12.29 37.69 0.20
N LYS A 408 -12.93 37.94 1.35
CA LYS A 408 -12.40 38.80 2.40
C LYS A 408 -11.07 38.28 2.95
N TYR A 409 -10.93 36.98 3.18
CA TYR A 409 -9.72 36.44 3.78
C TYR A 409 -8.49 36.58 2.88
N GLU A 410 -8.63 36.42 1.55
CA GLU A 410 -7.49 36.57 0.63
C GLU A 410 -7.05 38.04 0.55
N LEU A 411 -8.02 38.95 0.58
CA LEU A 411 -7.73 40.38 0.67
C LEU A 411 -7.09 40.75 2.03
N ASP A 412 -7.54 40.15 3.14
CA ASP A 412 -6.92 40.33 4.45
C ASP A 412 -5.47 39.80 4.48
N ASN A 413 -5.18 38.67 3.81
CA ASN A 413 -3.80 38.18 3.64
C ASN A 413 -2.94 39.17 2.86
N LEU A 414 -3.50 39.80 1.81
CA LEU A 414 -2.80 40.83 1.04
C LEU A 414 -2.54 42.08 1.88
N VAL A 415 -3.51 42.51 2.69
CA VAL A 415 -3.34 43.61 3.65
C VAL A 415 -2.19 43.30 4.60
N GLU A 416 -2.21 42.13 5.26
CA GLU A 416 -1.15 41.71 6.20
C GLU A 416 0.23 41.68 5.50
N ALA A 417 0.30 41.15 4.28
CA ALA A 417 1.54 41.10 3.52
C ALA A 417 2.08 42.50 3.14
N MET A 418 1.21 43.45 2.81
CA MET A 418 1.54 44.84 2.52
C MET A 418 1.90 45.65 3.78
N GLU A 419 1.33 45.32 4.94
CA GLU A 419 1.73 45.89 6.24
C GLU A 419 3.15 45.44 6.63
N GLN A 420 3.46 44.17 6.42
CA GLN A 420 4.78 43.61 6.69
C GLN A 420 5.87 44.10 5.72
N ARG A 421 5.49 44.60 4.54
CA ARG A 421 6.40 45.08 3.48
C ARG A 421 6.08 46.53 3.12
N PRO A 422 6.65 47.54 3.82
CA PRO A 422 6.32 48.95 3.61
C PRO A 422 6.60 49.47 2.19
N ASP A 423 7.58 48.89 1.50
CA ASP A 423 8.01 49.30 0.16
C ASP A 423 7.21 48.62 -0.97
N LEU A 424 6.38 47.63 -0.61
CA LEU A 424 5.55 46.88 -1.57
C LEU A 424 4.49 47.81 -2.18
N GLN A 425 4.57 47.97 -3.50
CA GLN A 425 3.61 48.67 -4.33
C GLN A 425 3.04 47.69 -5.35
N ILE A 426 1.72 47.75 -5.53
CA ILE A 426 0.99 46.83 -6.40
C ILE A 426 0.02 47.56 -7.31
N GLU A 427 -0.23 46.96 -8.47
CA GLU A 427 -1.35 47.29 -9.35
C GLU A 427 -2.33 46.12 -9.34
N VAL A 428 -3.59 46.37 -8.99
CA VAL A 428 -4.68 45.39 -9.06
C VAL A 428 -5.21 45.35 -10.49
N GLY A 429 -5.08 44.19 -11.13
CA GLY A 429 -5.56 43.92 -12.48
C GLY A 429 -6.88 43.15 -12.47
N GLY A 430 -7.91 43.69 -13.13
CA GLY A 430 -9.17 42.98 -13.39
C GLY A 430 -9.21 42.46 -14.83
N HIS A 431 -9.62 41.20 -15.03
CA HIS A 431 -9.75 40.58 -16.34
C HIS A 431 -11.11 39.93 -16.53
N THR A 432 -11.58 39.87 -17.78
CA THR A 432 -12.80 39.15 -18.18
C THR A 432 -12.49 38.15 -19.29
N ASP A 433 -13.43 37.24 -19.54
CA ASP A 433 -13.44 36.47 -20.78
C ASP A 433 -14.01 37.31 -21.94
N ASN A 434 -14.21 36.68 -23.10
CA ASN A 434 -14.79 37.30 -24.30
C ASN A 434 -16.33 37.29 -24.37
N THR A 435 -17.01 36.97 -23.27
CA THR A 435 -18.48 36.90 -23.21
C THR A 435 -19.02 38.30 -22.92
N GLY A 436 -19.64 38.93 -23.92
CA GLY A 436 -20.19 40.29 -23.80
C GLY A 436 -19.64 41.22 -24.87
N THR A 437 -19.79 42.53 -24.67
CA THR A 437 -19.13 43.52 -25.54
C THR A 437 -17.82 43.95 -24.91
N SER A 438 -16.80 44.24 -25.73
CA SER A 438 -15.50 44.70 -25.22
C SER A 438 -15.61 45.95 -24.31
N GLU A 439 -16.60 46.81 -24.54
CA GLU A 439 -16.89 47.96 -23.69
C GLU A 439 -17.43 47.51 -22.32
N SER A 440 -18.43 46.62 -22.28
CA SER A 440 -18.97 46.09 -21.03
C SER A 440 -17.92 45.32 -20.22
N ASN A 441 -17.06 44.57 -20.89
CA ASN A 441 -15.98 43.79 -20.30
C ASN A 441 -14.90 44.69 -19.69
N LEU A 442 -14.55 45.78 -20.38
CA LEU A 442 -13.63 46.78 -19.85
C LEU A 442 -14.22 47.50 -18.63
N THR A 443 -15.50 47.89 -18.68
CA THR A 443 -16.17 48.53 -17.54
C THR A 443 -16.23 47.59 -16.34
N LEU A 444 -16.65 46.34 -16.52
CA LEU A 444 -16.77 45.37 -15.44
C LEU A 444 -15.42 45.03 -14.81
N SER A 445 -14.38 44.78 -15.61
CA SER A 445 -13.04 44.53 -15.08
C SER A 445 -12.49 45.75 -14.33
N GLN A 446 -12.73 46.97 -14.82
CA GLN A 446 -12.31 48.19 -14.13
C GLN A 446 -13.00 48.32 -12.77
N GLN A 447 -14.32 48.10 -12.72
CA GLN A 447 -15.09 48.15 -11.47
C GLN A 447 -14.62 47.08 -10.48
N ARG A 448 -14.33 45.86 -10.94
CA ARG A 448 -13.82 44.78 -10.09
C ARG A 448 -12.44 45.11 -9.50
N ALA A 449 -11.53 45.61 -10.32
CA ALA A 449 -10.21 46.05 -9.86
C ALA A 449 -10.32 47.23 -8.87
N GLU A 450 -11.24 48.17 -9.13
CA GLU A 450 -11.53 49.30 -8.26
C GLU A 450 -12.04 48.87 -6.89
N VAL A 451 -13.00 47.93 -6.83
CA VAL A 451 -13.55 47.45 -5.57
C VAL A 451 -12.48 46.76 -4.70
N VAL A 452 -11.59 45.99 -5.33
CA VAL A 452 -10.44 45.37 -4.63
C VAL A 452 -9.46 46.43 -4.13
N ALA A 453 -9.12 47.43 -4.95
CA ALA A 453 -8.27 48.54 -4.51
C ALA A 453 -8.92 49.36 -3.40
N GLN A 454 -10.24 49.58 -3.46
CA GLN A 454 -10.99 50.27 -2.42
C GLN A 454 -10.93 49.52 -1.09
N TYR A 455 -10.99 48.19 -1.11
CA TYR A 455 -10.79 47.37 0.09
C TYR A 455 -9.43 47.65 0.75
N LEU A 456 -8.36 47.74 -0.06
CA LEU A 456 -7.02 48.05 0.42
C LEU A 456 -6.89 49.51 0.90
N TYR A 457 -7.55 50.45 0.23
CA TYR A 457 -7.60 51.84 0.70
C TYR A 457 -8.31 51.97 2.04
N ASP A 458 -9.40 51.23 2.24
CA ASP A 458 -10.15 51.19 3.50
C ASP A 458 -9.32 50.55 4.64
N ALA A 459 -8.38 49.65 4.30
CA ALA A 459 -7.38 49.11 5.22
C ALA A 459 -6.23 50.08 5.54
N GLY A 460 -6.15 51.23 4.85
CA GLY A 460 -5.22 52.32 5.16
C GLY A 460 -4.06 52.51 4.16
N PHE A 461 -4.06 51.79 3.03
CA PHE A 461 -3.10 52.04 1.95
C PHE A 461 -3.53 53.24 1.08
N ASP A 462 -2.58 53.89 0.40
CA ASP A 462 -2.86 55.02 -0.48
C ASP A 462 -2.63 54.69 -1.96
N ALA A 463 -3.00 55.62 -2.84
CA ALA A 463 -2.87 55.47 -4.28
C ALA A 463 -1.40 55.42 -4.80
N ASN A 464 -0.40 55.72 -3.96
CA ASN A 464 1.00 55.51 -4.32
C ASN A 464 1.42 54.04 -4.08
N ARG A 465 0.73 53.33 -3.19
CA ARG A 465 1.00 51.92 -2.88
C ARG A 465 0.10 50.95 -3.63
N VAL A 466 -1.13 51.36 -3.95
CA VAL A 466 -2.10 50.54 -4.66
C VAL A 466 -2.62 51.34 -5.85
N THR A 467 -2.46 50.80 -7.05
CA THR A 467 -3.15 51.26 -8.26
C THR A 467 -4.08 50.18 -8.78
N TYR A 468 -4.98 50.50 -9.72
CA TYR A 468 -5.90 49.50 -10.30
C TYR A 468 -6.18 49.78 -11.77
N VAL A 469 -6.31 48.70 -12.55
CA VAL A 469 -6.57 48.75 -13.98
C VAL A 469 -7.49 47.61 -14.40
N GLY A 470 -8.55 47.94 -15.15
CA GLY A 470 -9.36 46.97 -15.87
C GLY A 470 -8.77 46.67 -17.24
N TYR A 471 -8.45 45.42 -17.50
CA TYR A 471 -7.90 44.97 -18.78
C TYR A 471 -8.97 44.43 -19.75
N GLY A 472 -10.18 44.16 -19.25
CA GLY A 472 -11.24 43.50 -20.00
C GLY A 472 -10.77 42.14 -20.54
N GLU A 473 -11.14 41.84 -21.78
CA GLU A 473 -10.77 40.60 -22.49
C GLU A 473 -9.42 40.69 -23.25
N ARG A 474 -8.68 41.79 -23.08
CA ARG A 474 -7.51 42.12 -23.93
C ARG A 474 -6.26 41.33 -23.61
N GLN A 475 -6.19 40.73 -22.43
CA GLN A 475 -5.05 39.95 -21.94
C GLN A 475 -5.51 38.55 -21.48
N PRO A 476 -5.96 37.70 -22.41
CA PRO A 476 -6.37 36.34 -22.08
C PRO A 476 -5.14 35.52 -21.65
N LYS A 477 -5.32 34.76 -20.58
CA LYS A 477 -4.34 33.79 -20.08
C LYS A 477 -4.51 32.42 -20.76
N ASP A 478 -5.71 32.12 -21.23
CA ASP A 478 -6.09 30.86 -21.86
C ASP A 478 -7.07 31.09 -23.04
N THR A 479 -7.37 30.03 -23.79
CA THR A 479 -8.36 30.08 -24.87
C THR A 479 -9.75 30.50 -24.34
N ASN A 480 -10.50 31.26 -25.14
CA ASN A 480 -11.90 31.56 -24.85
C ASN A 480 -12.87 30.55 -25.48
N ASP A 481 -12.35 29.52 -26.16
CA ASP A 481 -13.16 28.54 -26.89
C ASP A 481 -13.84 27.53 -25.95
N THR A 482 -13.26 27.27 -24.77
CA THR A 482 -13.77 26.33 -23.76
C THR A 482 -14.27 27.07 -22.52
N GLU A 483 -15.16 26.45 -21.73
CA GLU A 483 -15.61 27.06 -20.47
C GLU A 483 -14.46 27.16 -19.46
N ASP A 484 -13.62 26.13 -19.36
CA ASP A 484 -12.44 26.15 -18.47
C ASP A 484 -11.48 27.29 -18.82
N GLY A 485 -11.22 27.51 -20.12
CA GLY A 485 -10.36 28.59 -20.56
C GLY A 485 -10.98 29.98 -20.33
N ARG A 486 -12.31 30.12 -20.51
CA ARG A 486 -13.03 31.34 -20.10
C ARG A 486 -12.96 31.57 -18.59
N ALA A 487 -13.10 30.51 -17.77
CA ALA A 487 -12.95 30.61 -16.32
C ALA A 487 -11.55 31.10 -15.92
N ASN A 488 -10.50 30.58 -16.56
CA ASN A 488 -9.12 31.04 -16.35
C ASN A 488 -8.89 32.51 -16.73
N ASN A 489 -9.64 33.03 -17.71
CA ASN A 489 -9.55 34.43 -18.14
C ASN A 489 -10.30 35.39 -17.20
N ARG A 490 -11.36 34.94 -16.53
CA ARG A 490 -12.11 35.70 -15.52
C ARG A 490 -11.34 35.69 -14.19
N ARG A 491 -10.31 36.54 -14.08
CA ARG A 491 -9.41 36.56 -12.93
C ARG A 491 -9.16 37.96 -12.39
N THR A 492 -8.74 38.02 -11.13
CA THR A 492 -8.11 39.18 -10.52
C THR A 492 -6.68 38.84 -10.21
N GLU A 493 -5.77 39.77 -10.46
CA GLU A 493 -4.35 39.59 -10.20
C GLU A 493 -3.76 40.85 -9.59
N ILE A 494 -2.59 40.72 -8.97
CA ILE A 494 -1.77 41.83 -8.57
C ILE A 494 -0.46 41.78 -9.37
N LYS A 495 -0.03 42.95 -9.84
CA LYS A 495 1.29 43.15 -10.41
C LYS A 495 2.12 43.96 -9.43
N ILE A 496 3.26 43.43 -9.01
CA ILE A 496 4.18 44.09 -8.11
C ILE A 496 4.99 45.11 -8.89
N THR A 497 4.72 46.39 -8.65
CA THR A 497 5.39 47.51 -9.34
C THR A 497 6.66 47.95 -8.61
N ASN A 498 6.73 47.70 -7.30
CA ASN A 498 7.91 47.88 -6.45
C ASN A 498 7.82 46.92 -5.26
N SER A 499 8.94 46.38 -4.76
CA SER A 499 8.96 45.40 -3.66
C SER A 499 10.23 45.46 -2.83
#